data_AF-A0A7J8TSY6-F1
#
_entry.id   AF-A0A7J8TSY6-F1
#
_cell.length_a   1.000
_cell.length_b   1.000
_cell.length_c   1.000
_cell.angle_alpha   90.00
_cell.angle_beta   90.00
_cell.angle_gamma   90.00
#
_symmetry.space_group_name_H-M   'P 1'
#
loop_
_entity.id
_entity.type
_entity.pdbx_description
1 polymer ?
#
loop_
_entity_poly.entity_id
_entity_poly.type
_entity_poly.pdbx_seq_one_letter_code
_entity_poly.pdbx_strand_id
1 'polypeptide(L)' 'MFERLPKLQELDLGINNLEGILPKEIGNMTMLRILYLDGNRIK' A
#
# COMPACT_ATOMS: atom_id res chain seq x y z
N MET A 1 3.48 -6.65 9.17
CA MET A 1 4.45 -5.64 8.68
C MET A 1 3.85 -4.22 8.65
N PHE A 2 2.57 -4.03 8.27
CA PHE A 2 1.91 -2.71 8.27
C PHE A 2 1.19 -2.30 9.57
N GLU A 3 0.99 -3.22 10.52
CA GLU A 3 0.31 -2.95 11.79
C GLU A 3 0.98 -1.90 12.70
N ARG A 4 2.19 -1.45 12.35
CA ARG A 4 2.96 -0.47 13.15
C ARG A 4 2.73 0.98 12.73
N LEU A 5 1.85 1.23 11.75
CA LEU A 5 1.58 2.58 11.22
C LEU A 5 0.09 2.96 11.34
N PRO A 6 -0.49 2.96 12.55
CA PRO A 6 -1.93 3.12 12.75
C PRO A 6 -2.47 4.50 12.37
N LYS A 7 -1.59 5.48 12.12
CA LYS A 7 -1.95 6.85 11.75
C LYS A 7 -1.57 7.20 10.31
N LEU A 8 -1.03 6.26 9.54
CA LEU A 8 -0.63 6.54 8.17
C LEU A 8 -1.86 6.78 7.31
N GLN A 9 -1.91 7.95 6.66
CA GLN A 9 -3.03 8.37 5.81
C GLN A 9 -2.70 8.29 4.33
N GLU A 10 -1.41 8.31 3.98
CA GLU A 10 -0.94 8.28 2.61
C GLU A 10 0.25 7.34 2.50
N LEU A 11 0.20 6.44 1.52
CA LEU A 11 1.27 5.51 1.20
C LEU A 11 1.52 5.59 -0.30
N ASP A 12 2.70 6.11 -0.66
CA ASP A 12 3.15 6.15 -2.05
C ASP A 12 4.12 4.99 -2.32
N LEU A 13 3.70 4.09 -3.20
CA LEU A 13 4.52 3.00 -3.75
C LEU A 13 4.60 3.10 -5.28
N GLY A 14 4.21 4.22 -5.87
CA GLY A 14 4.17 4.45 -7.30
C GLY A 14 5.54 4.33 -7.97
N ILE A 15 5.53 3.97 -9.25
CA ILE A 15 6.69 3.92 -10.15
C ILE A 15 7.81 3.06 -9.55
N ASN A 16 7.45 1.86 -9.12
CA ASN A 16 8.40 0.85 -8.67
C ASN A 16 8.30 -0.43 -9.53
N ASN A 17 9.24 -1.36 -9.33
CA ASN A 17 9.20 -2.68 -9.95
C ASN A 17 8.49 -3.72 -9.07
N LEU A 18 7.52 -3.31 -8.23
CA LEU A 18 6.80 -4.24 -7.38
C LEU A 18 5.92 -5.15 -8.23
N GLU A 19 5.90 -6.43 -7.88
CA GLU A 19 5.15 -7.47 -8.58
C GLU A 19 4.40 -8.35 -7.58
N GLY A 20 3.46 -9.14 -8.09
CA GLY A 20 2.63 -10.02 -7.26
C GLY A 20 1.27 -9.41 -6.92
N ILE A 21 0.72 -9.77 -5.76
CA ILE A 21 -0.63 -9.37 -5.34
C ILE A 21 -0.50 -8.40 -4.17
N LEU A 22 -1.34 -7.35 -4.16
CA LEU A 22 -1.41 -6.44 -3.03
C LEU A 22 -1.78 -7.21 -1.74
N PRO A 23 -0.95 -7.17 -0.67
CA PRO A 23 -1.23 -7.91 0.55
C PRO A 23 -2.56 -7.47 1.18
N LYS A 24 -3.40 -8.43 1.58
CA LYS A 24 -4.70 -8.16 2.22
C LYS A 24 -4.57 -7.35 3.51
N GLU A 25 -3.40 -7.40 4.14
CA GLU A 25 -3.05 -6.68 5.35
C GLU A 25 -3.07 -5.15 5.15
N ILE A 26 -3.00 -4.65 3.91
CA ILE A 26 -3.26 -3.23 3.60
C ILE A 26 -4.71 -2.85 3.98
N GLY A 27 -5.65 -3.80 3.92
CA GLY A 27 -7.02 -3.61 4.41
C GLY A 27 -7.11 -3.37 5.92
N ASN A 28 -6.08 -3.71 6.70
CA ASN A 28 -6.02 -3.41 8.14
C ASN A 28 -5.57 -1.97 8.43
N MET A 29 -5.13 -1.21 7.42
CA MET A 29 -4.68 0.18 7.59
C MET A 29 -5.88 1.13 7.61
N THR A 30 -6.62 1.14 8.72
CA THR A 30 -7.91 1.85 8.84
C THR A 30 -7.85 3.37 8.67
N MET A 31 -6.68 3.99 8.82
CA MET A 31 -6.49 5.43 8.59
C MET A 31 -5.97 5.77 7.19
N LEU A 32 -5.62 4.78 6.36
CA LEU A 32 -5.10 5.01 5.02
C LEU A 32 -6.21 5.54 4.12
N ARG A 33 -5.96 6.69 3.48
CA ARG A 33 -6.89 7.38 2.58
C ARG A 33 -6.40 7.36 1.14
N ILE A 34 -5.09 7.41 0.95
CA ILE A 34 -4.45 7.50 -0.37
C ILE A 34 -3.40 6.40 -0.48
N LEU A 35 -3.47 5.64 -1.56
CA LEU A 35 -2.52 4.59 -1.90
C LEU A 35 -2.14 4.72 -3.38
N TYR A 36 -0.91 5.10 -3.67
CA TYR A 36 -0.37 5.15 -5.03
C TYR A 36 0.34 3.83 -5.36
N LEU A 37 -0.07 3.21 -6.47
CA LEU A 37 0.46 1.93 -6.96
C LEU A 37 0.74 1.98 -8.47
N ASP A 38 0.53 3.13 -9.11
CA ASP A 38 0.76 3.31 -10.53
C ASP A 38 2.21 2.97 -10.90
N GLY A 39 2.43 2.55 -12.16
CA GLY A 39 3.77 2.19 -12.60
C GLY A 39 4.36 0.90 -12.01
N ASN A 40 3.60 0.11 -11.24
CA ASN A 40 3.99 -1.23 -10.77
C ASN A 40 3.42 -2.36 -11.64
N ARG A 41 3.84 -3.60 -11.34
CA ARG A 41 3.34 -4.85 -11.93
C ARG A 41 2.49 -5.65 -10.92
N ILE A 42 1.84 -4.94 -10.00
CA ILE A 42 0.95 -5.51 -8.98
C ILE A 42 -0.39 -5.86 -9.65
N LYS A 43 -0.92 -7.03 -9.31
CA LYS A 43 -2.23 -7.54 -9.74
C LYS A 43 -3.30 -7.31 -8.67
#